data_AF-A0A5B0DGM1-F1
#
_entry.id   AF-A0A5B0DGM1-F1
#
_cell.length_a   1.000
_cell.length_b   1.000
_cell.length_c   1.000
_cell.angle_alpha   90.00
_cell.angle_beta   90.00
_cell.angle_gamma   90.00
#
_symmetry.space_group_name_H-M   'P 1'
#
loop_
_entity.id
_entity.type
_entity.pdbx_description
1 polymer ?
#
loop_
_entity_poly.entity_id
_entity_poly.type
_entity_poly.pdbx_seq_one_letter_code
_entity_poly.pdbx_strand_id
1 'polypeptide(L)'
;MKVIVEVEKMSFKVFIQLVLASILLIFSTGAAWYEGSALIEHSWEWKHTAIFSGLVNGQVENASEILPIDYFIYAAKFAHVFPLLMLLSVTYLILIMGYVLLKRNHKMFTYFLASVGILFLMLSGFVSNSPTNGLIIISTSLLVIGILLLVIPLVRLVNIKVKEIH
;
A
#
# COMPACT_ATOMS: atom_id res chain seq x y z
N MET A 1 20.96 21.76 24.83
CA MET A 1 21.13 22.32 23.48
C MET A 1 21.35 21.23 22.41
N LYS A 2 22.35 20.34 22.53
CA LYS A 2 22.61 19.26 21.55
C LYS A 2 21.43 18.31 21.30
N VAL A 3 20.72 17.91 22.37
CA VAL A 3 19.53 17.04 22.30
C VAL A 3 18.34 17.73 21.61
N ILE A 4 18.15 19.04 21.81
CA ILE A 4 17.04 19.80 21.21
C ILE A 4 17.24 19.92 19.69
N VAL A 5 18.46 20.25 19.27
CA VAL A 5 18.84 20.33 17.84
C VAL A 5 18.69 18.96 17.15
N GLU A 6 18.97 17.87 17.86
CA GLU A 6 18.85 16.51 17.31
C GLU A 6 17.40 16.06 17.13
N VAL A 7 16.52 16.41 18.08
CA VAL A 7 15.06 16.17 17.98
C VAL A 7 14.44 17.00 16.86
N GLU A 8 14.82 18.26 16.72
CA GLU A 8 14.32 19.16 15.67
C GLU A 8 14.75 18.69 14.28
N LYS A 9 16.02 18.28 14.13
CA LYS A 9 16.56 17.71 12.89
C LYS A 9 15.89 16.37 12.52
N MET A 10 15.55 15.54 13.51
CA MET A 10 14.79 14.30 13.30
C MET A 10 13.37 14.59 12.81
N SER A 11 12.72 15.62 13.38
CA SER A 11 11.39 16.07 12.96
C SER A 11 11.37 16.58 11.52
N PHE A 12 12.36 17.40 11.14
CA PHE A 12 12.48 17.95 9.79
C PHE A 12 12.68 16.87 8.71
N LYS A 13 13.52 15.86 8.98
CA LYS A 13 13.73 14.73 8.06
C LYS A 13 12.44 13.94 7.82
N VAL A 14 11.71 13.64 8.90
CA VAL A 14 10.42 12.94 8.82
C VAL A 14 9.41 13.75 8.02
N PHE A 15 9.36 15.07 8.23
CA PHE A 15 8.49 15.95 7.48
C PHE A 15 8.79 15.91 5.97
N ILE A 16 10.07 16.03 5.58
CA ILE A 16 10.47 15.92 4.16
C ILE A 16 10.06 14.56 3.57
N GLN A 17 10.31 13.46 4.30
CA GLN A 17 9.93 12.12 3.84
C GLN A 17 8.42 12.00 3.63
N LEU A 18 7.62 12.56 4.56
CA LEU A 18 6.16 12.56 4.46
C LEU A 18 5.70 13.33 3.21
N VAL A 19 6.26 14.53 2.98
CA VAL A 19 5.92 15.36 1.81
C VAL A 19 6.29 14.65 0.51
N LEU A 20 7.52 14.14 0.39
CA LEU A 20 7.98 13.45 -0.82
C LEU A 20 7.15 12.19 -1.12
N ALA A 21 6.87 11.38 -0.10
CA ALA A 21 6.05 10.18 -0.26
C ALA A 21 4.60 10.52 -0.63
N SER A 22 4.06 11.63 -0.09
CA SER A 22 2.72 12.11 -0.44
C SER A 22 2.65 12.63 -1.88
N ILE A 23 3.65 13.38 -2.35
CA ILE A 23 3.75 13.81 -3.74
C ILE A 23 3.81 12.60 -4.67
N LEU A 24 4.66 11.62 -4.35
CA LEU A 24 4.77 10.39 -5.14
C LEU A 24 3.44 9.61 -5.16
N LEU A 25 2.75 9.53 -4.03
CA LEU A 25 1.43 8.90 -3.94
C LEU A 25 0.39 9.62 -4.81
N ILE A 26 0.29 10.95 -4.70
CA ILE A 26 -0.67 11.74 -5.49
C ILE A 26 -0.37 11.61 -6.98
N PHE A 27 0.90 11.73 -7.37
CA PHE A 27 1.32 11.59 -8.76
C PHE A 27 1.00 10.20 -9.31
N SER A 28 1.39 9.14 -8.60
CA SER A 28 1.12 7.76 -9.01
C SER A 28 -0.38 7.45 -9.03
N THR A 29 -1.17 8.05 -8.14
CA THR A 29 -2.64 7.94 -8.15
C THR A 29 -3.23 8.57 -9.41
N GLY A 30 -2.82 9.80 -9.74
CA GLY A 30 -3.27 10.46 -10.98
C GLY A 30 -2.88 9.68 -12.23
N ALA A 31 -1.65 9.17 -12.28
CA ALA A 31 -1.14 8.39 -13.41
C ALA A 31 -1.85 7.03 -13.54
N ALA A 32 -2.08 6.31 -12.42
CA ALA A 32 -2.84 5.07 -12.42
C ALA A 32 -4.30 5.29 -12.86
N TRP A 33 -4.91 6.42 -12.46
CA TRP A 33 -6.25 6.77 -12.94
C TRP A 33 -6.27 7.11 -14.42
N TYR A 34 -5.27 7.84 -14.90
CA TYR A 34 -5.15 8.17 -16.32
C TYR A 34 -4.99 6.91 -17.18
N GLU A 35 -4.04 6.03 -16.85
CA GLU A 35 -3.86 4.77 -17.58
C GLU A 35 -5.08 3.84 -17.40
N GLY A 36 -5.68 3.86 -16.22
CA GLY A 36 -6.90 3.12 -15.90
C GLY A 36 -8.13 3.54 -16.70
N SER A 37 -8.20 4.81 -17.11
CA SER A 37 -9.34 5.36 -17.85
C SER A 37 -9.53 4.74 -19.24
N ALA A 38 -8.50 4.06 -19.77
CA ALA A 38 -8.60 3.24 -20.98
C ALA A 38 -9.69 2.15 -20.87
N LEU A 39 -10.14 1.80 -19.66
CA LEU A 39 -11.32 0.96 -19.45
C LEU A 39 -12.55 1.44 -20.23
N ILE A 40 -12.74 2.76 -20.40
CA ILE A 40 -13.85 3.33 -21.19
C ILE A 40 -13.83 2.81 -22.63
N GLU A 41 -12.66 2.65 -23.21
CA GLU A 41 -12.47 2.24 -24.62
C GLU A 41 -12.60 0.71 -24.79
N HIS A 42 -12.54 -0.05 -23.69
CA HIS A 42 -12.52 -1.51 -23.69
C HIS A 42 -13.81 -2.09 -23.08
N SER A 43 -14.94 -1.91 -23.75
CA SER A 43 -16.27 -2.32 -23.26
C SER A 43 -16.42 -3.80 -22.92
N TRP A 44 -15.68 -4.69 -23.60
CA TRP A 44 -15.68 -6.13 -23.27
C TRP A 44 -15.06 -6.44 -21.90
N GLU A 45 -14.21 -5.56 -21.35
CA GLU A 45 -13.62 -5.73 -20.02
C GLU A 45 -14.53 -5.28 -18.87
N TRP A 46 -15.63 -4.57 -19.15
CA TRP A 46 -16.49 -3.99 -18.12
C TRP A 46 -17.05 -5.07 -17.19
N LYS A 47 -17.49 -6.21 -17.74
CA LYS A 47 -17.99 -7.34 -16.95
C LYS A 47 -16.98 -7.88 -15.94
N HIS A 48 -15.68 -7.74 -16.21
CA HIS A 48 -14.61 -8.30 -15.38
C HIS A 48 -13.91 -7.26 -14.52
N THR A 49 -14.03 -5.97 -14.85
CA THR A 49 -13.20 -4.91 -14.30
C THR A 49 -14.02 -3.77 -13.70
N ALA A 50 -15.23 -3.50 -14.19
CA ALA A 50 -16.13 -2.50 -13.62
C ALA A 50 -16.91 -3.06 -12.42
N ILE A 51 -16.19 -3.57 -11.42
CA ILE A 51 -16.76 -4.29 -10.28
C ILE A 51 -17.57 -3.34 -9.39
N PHE A 52 -17.03 -2.17 -9.09
CA PHE A 52 -17.69 -1.21 -8.21
C PHE A 52 -18.86 -0.51 -8.91
N SER A 53 -18.70 -0.17 -10.19
CA SER A 53 -19.81 0.31 -11.03
C SER A 53 -20.90 -0.74 -11.12
N GLY A 54 -20.53 -2.00 -11.30
CA GLY A 54 -21.42 -3.16 -11.25
C GLY A 54 -22.24 -3.23 -9.97
N LEU A 55 -21.60 -2.96 -8.84
CA LEU A 55 -22.21 -2.99 -7.50
C LEU A 55 -23.18 -1.82 -7.28
N VAL A 56 -22.88 -0.64 -7.83
CA VAL A 56 -23.67 0.59 -7.60
C VAL A 56 -24.78 0.75 -8.62
N ASN A 57 -24.48 0.52 -9.90
CA ASN A 57 -25.37 0.80 -11.03
C ASN A 57 -26.01 -0.46 -11.63
N GLY A 58 -25.61 -1.65 -11.18
CA GLY A 58 -26.00 -2.90 -11.83
C GLY A 58 -25.15 -3.17 -13.07
N GLN A 59 -25.71 -3.85 -14.08
CA GLN A 59 -24.96 -4.15 -15.29
C GLN A 59 -24.57 -2.85 -16.01
N VAL A 60 -23.27 -2.64 -16.19
CA VAL A 60 -22.73 -1.45 -16.86
C VAL A 60 -22.98 -1.56 -18.37
N GLU A 61 -23.80 -0.66 -18.91
CA GLU A 61 -24.14 -0.59 -20.34
C GLU A 61 -23.52 0.63 -21.02
N ASN A 62 -23.19 1.67 -20.26
CA ASN A 62 -22.60 2.90 -20.79
C ASN A 62 -21.31 3.28 -20.07
N ALA A 63 -20.38 3.91 -20.78
CA ALA A 63 -19.12 4.40 -20.22
C ALA A 63 -19.32 5.43 -19.09
N SER A 64 -20.40 6.22 -19.14
CA SER A 64 -20.74 7.21 -18.12
C SER A 64 -21.12 6.59 -16.77
N GLU A 65 -21.44 5.31 -16.73
CA GLU A 65 -21.77 4.57 -15.50
C GLU A 65 -20.51 4.05 -14.81
N ILE A 66 -19.34 4.17 -15.44
CA ILE A 66 -18.07 3.69 -14.90
C ILE A 66 -17.54 4.66 -13.86
N LEU A 67 -17.42 4.17 -12.64
CA LEU A 67 -16.83 4.87 -11.51
C LEU A 67 -15.31 4.91 -11.65
N PRO A 68 -14.66 6.04 -11.27
CA PRO A 68 -13.21 6.15 -11.31
C PRO A 68 -12.47 5.07 -10.50
N ILE A 69 -13.08 4.48 -9.48
CA ILE A 69 -12.44 3.40 -8.72
C ILE A 69 -12.20 2.14 -9.58
N ASP A 70 -12.99 1.91 -10.62
CA ASP A 70 -12.79 0.78 -11.54
C ASP A 70 -11.63 1.00 -12.51
N TYR A 71 -11.30 2.26 -12.82
CA TYR A 71 -10.07 2.58 -13.54
C TYR A 71 -8.83 2.10 -12.78
N PHE A 72 -8.85 2.17 -11.44
CA PHE A 72 -7.75 1.64 -10.64
C PHE A 72 -7.64 0.11 -10.76
N ILE A 73 -8.76 -0.61 -10.81
CA ILE A 73 -8.76 -2.07 -11.05
C ILE A 73 -8.18 -2.38 -12.43
N TYR A 74 -8.59 -1.62 -13.46
CA TYR A 74 -8.07 -1.79 -14.82
C TYR A 74 -6.56 -1.55 -14.88
N ALA A 75 -6.09 -0.44 -14.31
CA ALA A 75 -4.65 -0.14 -14.23
C ALA A 75 -3.90 -1.25 -13.47
N ALA A 76 -4.42 -1.73 -12.34
CA ALA A 76 -3.78 -2.82 -11.60
C ALA A 76 -3.62 -4.10 -12.43
N LYS A 77 -4.57 -4.42 -13.31
CA LYS A 77 -4.52 -5.59 -14.20
C LYS A 77 -3.55 -5.41 -15.37
N PHE A 78 -3.62 -4.27 -16.06
CA PHE A 78 -2.99 -4.09 -17.38
C PHE A 78 -1.85 -3.06 -17.40
N ALA A 79 -1.84 -2.11 -16.47
CA ALA A 79 -0.88 -0.99 -16.38
C ALA A 79 -0.36 -0.81 -14.93
N HIS A 80 0.26 -1.87 -14.41
CA HIS A 80 0.48 -2.08 -12.97
C HIS A 80 1.63 -1.28 -12.36
N VAL A 81 2.40 -0.51 -13.16
CA VAL A 81 3.56 0.25 -12.68
C VAL A 81 3.15 1.32 -11.67
N PHE A 82 2.16 2.15 -12.00
CA PHE A 82 1.69 3.18 -11.09
C PHE A 82 0.92 2.63 -9.88
N PRO A 83 0.03 1.63 -10.01
CA PRO A 83 -0.51 0.90 -8.86
C PRO A 83 0.56 0.32 -7.92
N LEU A 84 1.68 -0.17 -8.45
CA LEU A 84 2.80 -0.65 -7.62
C LEU A 84 3.50 0.50 -6.89
N LEU A 85 3.73 1.64 -7.55
CA LEU A 85 4.28 2.84 -6.90
C LEU A 85 3.35 3.38 -5.81
N MET A 86 2.04 3.34 -6.03
CA MET A 86 1.04 3.66 -5.02
C MET A 86 1.16 2.72 -3.83
N LEU A 87 1.25 1.40 -4.05
CA LEU A 87 1.43 0.43 -2.97
C LEU A 87 2.67 0.74 -2.12
N LEU A 88 3.81 1.00 -2.77
CA LEU A 88 5.07 1.30 -2.08
C LEU A 88 4.99 2.61 -1.28
N SER A 89 4.43 3.66 -1.87
CA SER A 89 4.30 4.97 -1.22
C SER A 89 3.31 4.95 -0.04
N VAL A 90 2.14 4.32 -0.19
CA VAL A 90 1.18 4.10 0.92
C VAL A 90 1.84 3.30 2.04
N THR A 91 2.52 2.19 1.70
CA THR A 91 3.23 1.38 2.69
C THR A 91 4.22 2.23 3.48
N TYR A 92 5.05 3.02 2.78
CA TYR A 92 6.04 3.87 3.41
C TYR A 92 5.41 4.94 4.32
N LEU A 93 4.32 5.57 3.88
CA LEU A 93 3.56 6.54 4.70
C LEU A 93 3.00 5.90 5.97
N ILE A 94 2.40 4.70 5.87
CA ILE A 94 1.90 3.95 7.02
C ILE A 94 3.04 3.66 8.02
N LEU A 95 4.21 3.25 7.52
CA LEU A 95 5.37 2.95 8.37
C LEU A 95 5.91 4.20 9.08
N ILE A 96 6.05 5.32 8.38
CA ILE A 96 6.47 6.59 9.00
C ILE A 96 5.45 7.03 10.04
N MET A 97 4.17 7.03 9.69
CA MET A 97 3.11 7.48 10.60
C MET A 97 3.06 6.62 11.85
N GLY A 98 3.12 5.29 11.69
CA GLY A 98 3.23 4.35 12.81
C GLY A 98 4.49 4.57 13.65
N TYR A 99 5.63 4.86 13.02
CA TYR A 99 6.86 5.17 13.73
C TYR A 99 6.72 6.46 14.56
N VAL A 100 6.23 7.55 13.97
CA VAL A 100 6.08 8.84 14.67
C VAL A 100 5.12 8.71 15.86
N LEU A 101 4.01 7.99 15.69
CA LEU A 101 3.00 7.79 16.72
C LEU A 101 3.47 6.86 17.84
N LEU A 102 4.19 5.78 17.50
CA LEU A 102 4.49 4.69 18.43
C LEU A 102 5.97 4.62 18.85
N LYS A 103 6.84 5.54 18.38
CA LYS A 103 8.28 5.53 18.72
C LYS A 103 8.58 5.53 20.21
N ARG A 104 7.67 6.06 21.04
CA ARG A 104 7.80 6.11 22.50
C ARG A 104 7.64 4.74 23.16
N ASN A 105 6.90 3.82 22.54
CA ASN A 105 6.70 2.47 23.05
C ASN A 105 7.13 1.43 22.00
N HIS A 106 8.37 0.97 22.13
CA HIS A 106 8.97 0.01 21.21
C HIS A 106 8.18 -1.30 21.07
N LYS A 107 7.50 -1.78 22.13
CA LYS A 107 6.65 -2.98 22.08
C LYS A 107 5.41 -2.73 21.22
N MET A 108 4.75 -1.58 21.39
CA MET A 108 3.59 -1.20 20.56
C MET A 108 3.92 -1.01 19.09
N PHE A 109 5.06 -0.36 18.78
CA PHE A 109 5.51 -0.23 17.38
C PHE A 109 5.78 -1.60 16.74
N THR A 110 6.29 -2.56 17.52
CA THR A 110 6.54 -3.94 17.06
C THR A 110 5.25 -4.67 16.74
N TYR A 111 4.22 -4.55 17.59
CA TYR A 111 2.89 -5.11 17.30
C TYR A 111 2.21 -4.45 16.11
N PHE A 112 2.35 -3.13 15.95
CA PHE A 112 1.87 -2.41 14.78
C PHE A 112 2.50 -2.93 13.48
N LEU A 113 3.82 -3.15 13.47
CA LEU A 113 4.52 -3.66 12.30
C LEU A 113 4.01 -5.06 11.90
N ALA A 114 3.82 -5.92 12.91
CA ALA A 114 3.27 -7.25 12.71
C ALA A 114 1.82 -7.22 12.20
N SER A 115 0.97 -6.33 12.72
CA SER A 115 -0.42 -6.22 12.25
C SER A 115 -0.52 -5.76 10.80
N VAL A 116 0.32 -4.80 10.38
CA VAL A 116 0.41 -4.38 8.96
C VAL A 116 0.94 -5.53 8.09
N GLY A 117 1.94 -6.27 8.56
CA GLY A 117 2.45 -7.45 7.84
C GLY A 117 1.40 -8.53 7.62
N ILE A 118 0.61 -8.86 8.65
CA ILE A 118 -0.51 -9.81 8.54
C ILE A 118 -1.55 -9.30 7.54
N LEU A 119 -1.93 -8.02 7.60
CA LEU A 119 -2.88 -7.42 6.65
C LEU A 119 -2.40 -7.59 5.19
N PHE A 120 -1.11 -7.35 4.93
CA PHE A 120 -0.55 -7.49 3.58
C PHE A 120 -0.53 -8.94 3.08
N LEU A 121 -0.24 -9.90 3.96
CA LEU A 121 -0.34 -11.32 3.61
C LEU A 121 -1.77 -11.74 3.31
N MET A 122 -2.74 -11.27 4.10
CA MET A 122 -4.16 -11.52 3.84
C MET A 122 -4.56 -10.95 2.48
N LEU A 123 -4.24 -9.68 2.21
CA LEU A 123 -4.54 -9.04 0.92
C LEU A 123 -3.88 -9.77 -0.26
N SER A 124 -2.63 -10.20 -0.11
CA SER A 124 -1.94 -11.00 -1.13
C SER A 124 -2.71 -12.29 -1.47
N GLY A 125 -3.16 -13.04 -0.45
CA GLY A 125 -3.93 -14.26 -0.63
C GLY A 125 -5.30 -14.05 -1.30
N PHE A 126 -5.95 -12.89 -1.08
CA PHE A 126 -7.18 -12.54 -1.82
C PHE A 126 -6.92 -12.26 -3.30
N VAL A 127 -5.80 -11.60 -3.62
CA VAL A 127 -5.47 -11.17 -4.99
C VAL A 127 -4.78 -12.27 -5.81
N SER A 128 -4.13 -13.25 -5.16
CA SER A 128 -3.27 -14.26 -5.80
C SER A 128 -3.98 -15.20 -6.78
N ASN A 129 -5.30 -15.32 -6.71
CA ASN A 129 -6.09 -16.16 -7.62
C ASN A 129 -6.40 -15.48 -8.98
N SER A 130 -5.87 -14.27 -9.22
CA SER A 130 -6.11 -13.55 -10.48
C SER A 130 -5.27 -14.12 -11.63
N PRO A 131 -5.85 -14.30 -12.84
CA PRO A 131 -5.13 -14.76 -14.02
C PRO A 131 -4.31 -13.67 -14.72
N THR A 132 -4.30 -12.43 -14.22
CA THR A 132 -3.65 -11.29 -14.90
C THR A 132 -2.23 -11.04 -14.40
N ASN A 133 -1.29 -10.80 -15.32
CA ASN A 133 0.11 -10.55 -14.98
C ASN A 133 0.28 -9.37 -14.00
N GLY A 134 -0.50 -8.29 -14.15
CA GLY A 134 -0.43 -7.13 -13.26
C GLY A 134 -0.80 -7.46 -11.81
N LEU A 135 -1.90 -8.19 -11.58
CA LEU A 135 -2.28 -8.60 -10.22
C LEU A 135 -1.32 -9.63 -9.62
N ILE A 136 -0.69 -10.49 -10.43
CA ILE A 136 0.36 -11.41 -9.94
C ILE A 136 1.55 -10.60 -9.39
N ILE A 137 1.99 -9.55 -10.10
CA ILE A 137 3.08 -8.68 -9.67
C ILE A 137 2.71 -7.93 -8.38
N ILE A 138 1.51 -7.35 -8.33
CA ILE A 138 1.00 -6.66 -7.13
C ILE A 138 0.88 -7.62 -5.94
N SER A 139 0.32 -8.82 -6.15
CA SER A 139 0.17 -9.83 -5.10
C SER A 139 1.51 -10.34 -4.58
N THR A 140 2.48 -10.58 -5.48
CA THR A 140 3.84 -10.99 -5.09
C THR A 140 4.54 -9.89 -4.30
N SER A 141 4.39 -8.64 -4.71
CA SER A 141 4.94 -7.48 -4.00
C SER A 141 4.34 -7.35 -2.60
N LEU A 142 3.01 -7.49 -2.47
CA LEU A 142 2.32 -7.54 -1.18
C LEU A 142 2.84 -8.67 -0.28
N LEU A 143 3.06 -9.86 -0.85
CA LEU A 143 3.58 -11.02 -0.13
C LEU A 143 4.98 -10.74 0.43
N VAL A 144 5.90 -10.27 -0.42
CA VAL A 144 7.29 -9.98 -0.01
C VAL A 144 7.33 -8.91 1.07
N ILE A 145 6.59 -7.82 0.89
CA ILE A 145 6.51 -6.76 1.91
C ILE A 145 5.90 -7.30 3.21
N GLY A 146 4.81 -8.07 3.12
CA GLY A 146 4.16 -8.70 4.28
C GLY A 146 5.10 -9.58 5.09
N ILE A 147 5.89 -10.43 4.43
CA ILE A 147 6.91 -11.28 5.09
C ILE A 147 7.97 -10.41 5.78
N LEU A 148 8.52 -9.40 5.09
CA LEU A 148 9.52 -8.50 5.68
C LEU A 148 8.99 -7.80 6.92
N LEU A 149 7.75 -7.33 6.87
CA LEU A 149 7.07 -6.67 8.00
C LEU A 149 6.75 -7.62 9.16
N LEU A 150 6.82 -8.95 8.98
CA LEU A 150 6.71 -9.92 10.06
C LEU A 150 8.05 -10.39 10.61
N VAL A 151 9.06 -10.55 9.75
CA VAL A 151 10.40 -10.98 10.17
C VAL A 151 11.05 -9.92 11.07
N ILE A 152 10.96 -8.63 10.70
CA ILE A 152 11.53 -7.53 11.48
C ILE A 152 11.03 -7.50 12.94
N PRO A 153 9.71 -7.50 13.22
CA PRO A 153 9.21 -7.50 14.59
C PRO A 153 9.51 -8.80 15.34
N LEU A 154 9.50 -9.96 14.67
CA LEU A 154 9.88 -11.24 15.30
C LEU A 154 11.31 -11.21 15.84
N VAL A 155 12.26 -10.76 15.02
CA VAL A 155 13.67 -10.61 15.44
C VAL A 155 13.79 -9.64 16.63
N ARG A 156 13.04 -8.52 16.60
CA ARG A 156 13.02 -7.56 17.71
C ARG A 156 12.50 -8.16 19.01
N LEU A 157 11.43 -8.96 18.96
CA LEU A 157 10.86 -9.62 20.14
C LEU A 157 11.83 -10.64 20.75
N VAL A 158 12.50 -11.46 19.92
CA VAL A 158 13.52 -12.42 20.38
C VAL A 158 14.65 -11.69 21.09
N ASN A 159 15.16 -10.60 20.49
CA ASN A 159 16.25 -9.82 21.08
C ASN A 159 15.87 -9.15 22.41
N ILE A 160 14.64 -8.66 22.56
CA ILE A 160 14.16 -8.10 23.83
C ILE A 160 14.11 -9.19 24.90
N LYS A 161 13.58 -10.37 24.57
CA LYS A 161 13.46 -11.48 25.52
C LYS A 161 14.82 -12.00 25.99
N VAL A 162 15.82 -12.10 25.10
CA VAL A 162 17.19 -12.50 25.47
C VAL A 162 17.80 -11.50 26.47
N LYS A 163 17.55 -10.20 26.29
CA LYS A 163 18.05 -9.14 27.18
C LYS A 163 17.38 -9.10 28.56
N GLU A 164 16.21 -9.71 28.73
CA GLU A 164 15.54 -9.84 30.03
C GLU A 164 16.04 -11.08 30.81
N ILE A 165 16.79 -12.00 30.17
CA ILE A 165 17.28 -13.26 30.75
C ILE A 165 18.76 -13.15 31.21
N HIS A 166 19.47 -12.09 30.83
CA HIS A 166 20.86 -11.79 31.24
C HIS A 166 20.91 -10.47 32.01
#